data_AF-A0A255RMB2-F1
#
_entry.id   AF-A0A255RMB2-F1
#
_cell.length_a   1.000
_cell.length_b   1.000
_cell.length_c   1.000
_cell.angle_alpha   90.00
_cell.angle_beta   90.00
_cell.angle_gamma   90.00
#
_symmetry.space_group_name_H-M   'P 1'
#
loop_
_entity.id
_entity.type
_entity.pdbx_description
1 polymer ?
#
loop_
_entity_poly.entity_id
_entity_poly.type
_entity_poly.pdbx_seq_one_letter_code
_entity_poly.pdbx_strand_id
1 'polypeptide(L)'
;MNSKEQIDELMKPRSYRAVVSSGFRFYTAHFRTVFKSSWLMALAYSLMVGLTGLVAAVQMPKVVMKLITLTQYGADSTALIDSQKSYFITGGLLVVFVIVCMLLLAVTIGCVLTRLKEHKENHTLVLPTSWWKPNFLLAWRTVKGGIFTSLLTIIPIALLAGGTIAYSIASPQSFATHSTTVCVAVVILSLLIIAFGLPIVPTLIHYIFCERTPFLQALRANYKGGFRFWGGLFAIVIIDVLWAIIVDLIICLPAKILFMANLSAQTGQLYGDPLSMPAYMPMLTFVTFTICGFFQFFATLPALFHSYYAYGAIVSREQERFRQAK
;
A
#
# COMPACT_ATOMS: atom_id res chain seq x y z
N MET A 1 35.69 16.40 -2.71
CA MET A 1 34.70 15.90 -3.68
C MET A 1 33.62 16.94 -3.87
N ASN A 2 33.30 17.25 -5.13
CA ASN A 2 32.21 18.15 -5.46
C ASN A 2 30.86 17.50 -5.08
N SER A 3 29.84 18.28 -4.71
CA SER A 3 28.49 17.78 -4.34
C SER A 3 27.89 16.83 -5.38
N LYS A 4 28.25 17.07 -6.65
CA LYS A 4 27.87 16.26 -7.82
C LYS A 4 28.52 14.86 -7.81
N GLU A 5 29.81 14.76 -7.50
CA GLU A 5 30.51 13.47 -7.38
C GLU A 5 30.02 12.67 -6.18
N GLN A 6 29.71 13.35 -5.07
CA GLN A 6 29.15 12.71 -3.88
C GLN A 6 27.80 12.04 -4.15
N ILE A 7 26.90 12.67 -4.91
CA ILE A 7 25.59 12.10 -5.24
C ILE A 7 25.71 10.99 -6.29
N ASP A 8 26.57 11.16 -7.29
CA ASP A 8 26.87 10.10 -8.26
C ASP A 8 27.49 8.86 -7.59
N GLU A 9 28.31 9.02 -6.55
CA GLU A 9 28.77 7.91 -5.70
C GLU A 9 27.67 7.35 -4.79
N LEU A 10 26.85 8.22 -4.17
CA LEU A 10 25.75 7.82 -3.28
C LEU A 10 24.69 6.98 -4.01
N MET A 11 24.47 7.27 -5.29
CA MET A 11 23.56 6.57 -6.20
C MET A 11 24.19 5.35 -6.88
N LYS A 12 25.45 5.01 -6.55
CA LYS A 12 26.20 3.86 -7.06
C LYS A 12 26.39 2.70 -6.07
N PRO A 13 25.44 2.37 -5.17
CA PRO A 13 25.64 1.26 -4.25
C PRO A 13 25.74 -0.06 -5.03
N ARG A 14 26.86 -0.76 -4.85
CA ARG A 14 27.14 -2.01 -5.57
C ARG A 14 26.47 -3.24 -4.92
N SER A 15 25.79 -3.10 -3.79
CA SER A 15 25.09 -4.21 -3.11
C SER A 15 23.72 -3.78 -2.60
N TYR A 16 22.79 -4.74 -2.46
CA TYR A 16 21.45 -4.48 -1.92
C TYR A 16 21.51 -3.95 -0.48
N ARG A 17 22.46 -4.42 0.34
CA ARG A 17 22.69 -3.92 1.70
C ARG A 17 23.09 -2.44 1.71
N ALA A 18 23.93 -2.02 0.76
CA ALA A 18 24.30 -0.62 0.61
C ALA A 18 23.11 0.23 0.16
N VAL A 19 22.24 -0.26 -0.73
CA VAL A 19 20.99 0.41 -1.12
C VAL A 19 20.09 0.67 0.09
N VAL A 20 19.82 -0.37 0.88
CA VAL A 20 18.97 -0.27 2.08
C VAL A 20 19.59 0.68 3.11
N SER A 21 20.86 0.47 3.45
CA SER A 21 21.57 1.31 4.43
C SER A 21 21.60 2.78 4.02
N SER A 22 21.92 3.09 2.75
CA SER A 22 21.95 4.45 2.24
C SER A 22 20.57 5.10 2.20
N GLY A 23 19.55 4.36 1.75
CA GLY A 23 18.17 4.89 1.73
C GLY A 23 17.64 5.19 3.13
N PHE A 24 17.85 4.29 4.08
CA PHE A 24 17.45 4.50 5.47
C PHE A 24 18.20 5.67 6.11
N ARG A 25 19.53 5.75 5.96
CA ARG A 25 20.34 6.86 6.48
C ARG A 25 19.94 8.20 5.89
N PHE A 26 19.65 8.23 4.59
CA PHE A 26 19.21 9.46 3.93
C PHE A 26 17.85 9.92 4.45
N TYR A 27 16.92 8.98 4.65
CA TYR A 27 15.62 9.27 5.26
C TYR A 27 15.76 9.83 6.67
N THR A 28 16.52 9.19 7.55
CA THR A 28 16.66 9.63 8.94
C THR A 28 17.40 10.96 9.05
N ALA A 29 18.44 11.19 8.24
CA ALA A 29 19.17 12.47 8.21
C ALA A 29 18.27 13.65 7.78
N HIS A 30 17.30 13.40 6.89
CA HIS A 30 16.42 14.45 6.34
C HIS A 30 14.97 14.33 6.80
N PHE A 31 14.70 13.59 7.88
CA PHE A 31 13.34 13.31 8.36
C PHE A 31 12.52 14.59 8.54
N ARG A 32 13.12 15.65 9.09
CA ARG A 32 12.45 16.95 9.30
C ARG A 32 11.94 17.58 8.00
N THR A 33 12.73 17.50 6.93
CA THR A 33 12.36 18.03 5.61
C THR A 33 11.22 17.23 5.03
N VAL A 34 11.31 15.90 5.10
CA VAL A 34 10.30 14.97 4.62
C VAL A 34 8.98 15.19 5.38
N PHE A 35 9.02 15.20 6.72
CA PHE A 35 7.87 15.46 7.58
C PHE A 35 7.20 16.79 7.25
N LYS A 36 7.96 17.90 7.23
CA LYS A 36 7.42 19.23 6.90
C LYS A 36 6.77 19.29 5.52
N SER A 37 7.24 18.48 4.56
CA SER A 37 6.72 18.49 3.20
C SER A 37 5.41 17.71 3.02
N SER A 38 5.13 16.71 3.87
CA SER A 38 4.04 15.76 3.65
C SER A 38 3.05 15.63 4.80
N TRP A 39 3.32 16.18 5.98
CA TRP A 39 2.48 15.95 7.18
C TRP A 39 1.00 16.34 7.02
N LEU A 40 0.68 17.42 6.31
CA LEU A 40 -0.73 17.81 6.06
C LEU A 40 -1.48 16.78 5.22
N MET A 41 -0.84 16.27 4.17
CA MET A 41 -1.42 15.24 3.31
C MET A 41 -1.46 13.89 4.02
N ALA A 42 -0.44 13.57 4.83
CA ALA A 42 -0.41 12.40 5.69
C ALA A 42 -1.53 12.45 6.74
N LEU A 43 -1.84 13.64 7.29
CA LEU A 43 -2.96 13.84 8.20
C LEU A 43 -4.29 13.60 7.48
N ALA A 44 -4.50 14.18 6.29
CA ALA A 44 -5.71 13.95 5.50
C ALA A 44 -5.89 12.46 5.14
N TYR A 45 -4.80 11.79 4.73
CA TYR A 45 -4.77 10.34 4.52
C TYR A 45 -5.17 9.59 5.80
N SER A 46 -4.59 9.93 6.95
CA SER A 46 -4.86 9.25 8.21
C SER A 46 -6.29 9.46 8.73
N LEU A 47 -6.91 10.62 8.47
CA LEU A 47 -8.32 10.86 8.76
C LEU A 47 -9.21 9.92 7.92
N MET A 48 -8.88 9.75 6.63
CA MET A 48 -9.58 8.80 5.77
C MET A 48 -9.34 7.35 6.16
N VAL A 49 -8.15 6.99 6.65
CA VAL A 49 -7.89 5.68 7.26
C VAL A 49 -8.76 5.48 8.50
N GLY A 50 -8.94 6.50 9.33
CA GLY A 50 -9.85 6.49 10.47
C GLY A 50 -11.29 6.21 10.07
N LEU A 51 -11.80 6.93 9.06
CA LEU A 51 -13.15 6.71 8.52
C LEU A 51 -13.31 5.30 7.94
N THR A 52 -12.30 4.83 7.21
CA THR A 52 -12.27 3.47 6.65
C THR A 52 -12.28 2.42 7.77
N GLY A 53 -11.49 2.63 8.82
CA GLY A 53 -11.45 1.80 10.02
C GLY A 53 -12.79 1.75 10.74
N LEU A 54 -13.49 2.88 10.86
CA LEU A 54 -14.83 2.92 11.46
C LEU A 54 -15.84 2.10 10.65
N VAL A 55 -15.87 2.26 9.33
CA VAL A 55 -16.78 1.48 8.48
C VAL A 55 -16.43 0.00 8.54
N ALA A 56 -15.14 -0.36 8.41
CA ALA A 56 -14.68 -1.74 8.37
C ALA A 56 -14.78 -2.47 9.72
N ALA A 57 -14.43 -1.81 10.83
CA ALA A 57 -14.38 -2.42 12.15
C ALA A 57 -15.72 -2.37 12.88
N VAL A 58 -16.55 -1.36 12.61
CA VAL A 58 -17.80 -1.15 13.35
C VAL A 58 -18.99 -1.45 12.46
N GLN A 59 -19.18 -0.70 11.37
CA GLN A 59 -20.43 -0.75 10.59
C GLN A 59 -20.60 -2.07 9.82
N MET A 60 -19.55 -2.53 9.13
CA MET A 60 -19.59 -3.74 8.33
C MET A 60 -19.95 -4.97 9.16
N PRO A 61 -19.31 -5.24 10.33
CA PRO A 61 -19.72 -6.31 11.22
C PRO A 61 -21.19 -6.25 11.64
N LYS A 62 -21.72 -5.06 12.00
CA LYS A 62 -23.14 -4.97 12.41
C LYS A 62 -24.08 -5.41 11.29
N VAL A 63 -23.82 -4.94 10.07
CA VAL A 63 -24.67 -5.22 8.93
C VAL A 63 -24.57 -6.68 8.48
N VAL A 64 -23.35 -7.24 8.50
CA VAL A 64 -23.13 -8.67 8.21
C VAL A 64 -23.83 -9.56 9.23
N MET A 65 -23.68 -9.29 10.53
CA MET A 65 -24.30 -10.10 11.57
C MET A 65 -25.83 -9.98 11.54
N LYS A 66 -26.37 -8.78 11.30
CA LYS A 66 -27.80 -8.59 11.07
C LYS A 66 -28.29 -9.43 9.88
N LEU A 67 -27.56 -9.45 8.77
CA LEU A 67 -27.92 -10.27 7.62
C LEU A 67 -27.93 -11.77 7.97
N ILE A 68 -26.91 -12.25 8.68
CA ILE A 68 -26.80 -13.66 9.10
C ILE A 68 -27.98 -14.05 10.01
N THR A 69 -28.27 -13.27 11.06
CA THR A 69 -29.40 -13.55 11.96
C THR A 69 -30.72 -13.68 11.21
N LEU A 70 -31.02 -12.75 10.31
CA LEU A 70 -32.28 -12.75 9.54
C LEU A 70 -32.37 -13.97 8.60
N THR A 71 -31.25 -14.40 8.02
CA THR A 71 -31.20 -15.62 7.19
C THR A 71 -31.33 -16.91 7.99
N GLN A 72 -30.81 -16.95 9.22
CA GLN A 72 -30.83 -18.16 10.06
C GLN A 72 -32.17 -18.37 10.77
N TYR A 73 -32.80 -17.30 11.25
CA TYR A 73 -34.04 -17.37 12.05
C TYR A 73 -35.31 -17.16 11.23
N GLY A 74 -35.23 -17.06 9.89
CA GLY A 74 -36.39 -17.01 9.00
C GLY A 74 -37.17 -15.69 9.09
N ALA A 75 -36.52 -14.58 8.77
CA ALA A 75 -37.14 -13.25 8.82
C ALA A 75 -38.09 -12.96 7.65
N ASP A 76 -39.01 -12.00 7.86
CA ASP A 76 -39.86 -11.42 6.81
C ASP A 76 -39.03 -10.92 5.61
N SER A 77 -39.55 -11.15 4.41
CA SER A 77 -38.89 -10.81 3.14
C SER A 77 -38.50 -9.33 3.04
N THR A 78 -39.28 -8.43 3.64
CA THR A 78 -39.00 -6.98 3.68
C THR A 78 -37.77 -6.66 4.53
N ALA A 79 -37.67 -7.24 5.73
CA ALA A 79 -36.54 -7.04 6.64
C ALA A 79 -35.22 -7.59 6.08
N LEU A 80 -35.30 -8.69 5.33
CA LEU A 80 -34.17 -9.26 4.62
C LEU A 80 -33.68 -8.33 3.49
N ILE A 81 -34.59 -7.83 2.66
CA ILE A 81 -34.28 -6.90 1.56
C ILE A 81 -33.62 -5.62 2.09
N ASP A 82 -34.14 -5.04 3.18
CA ASP A 82 -33.57 -3.81 3.75
C ASP A 82 -32.17 -4.03 4.33
N SER A 83 -31.92 -5.20 4.93
CA SER A 83 -30.60 -5.55 5.45
C SER A 83 -29.60 -5.83 4.33
N GLN A 84 -30.04 -6.45 3.22
CA GLN A 84 -29.23 -6.61 2.01
C GLN A 84 -28.87 -5.25 1.39
N LYS A 85 -29.82 -4.32 1.28
CA LYS A 85 -29.55 -2.95 0.81
C LYS A 85 -28.50 -2.27 1.69
N SER A 86 -28.65 -2.35 3.01
CA SER A 86 -27.67 -1.79 3.96
C SER A 86 -26.28 -2.41 3.77
N TYR A 87 -26.19 -3.71 3.47
CA TYR A 87 -24.93 -4.40 3.20
C TYR A 87 -24.25 -3.83 1.95
N PHE A 88 -24.98 -3.74 0.83
CA PHE A 88 -24.42 -3.21 -0.42
C PHE A 88 -24.03 -1.73 -0.29
N ILE A 89 -24.82 -0.91 0.41
CA ILE A 89 -24.50 0.51 0.64
C ILE A 89 -23.22 0.64 1.48
N THR A 90 -23.12 -0.10 2.59
CA THR A 90 -21.96 -0.02 3.49
C THR A 90 -20.70 -0.58 2.81
N GLY A 91 -20.84 -1.67 2.07
CA GLY A 91 -19.75 -2.24 1.27
C GLY A 91 -19.29 -1.30 0.15
N GLY A 92 -20.23 -0.67 -0.56
CA GLY A 92 -19.93 0.33 -1.58
C GLY A 92 -19.21 1.55 -1.01
N LEU A 93 -19.66 2.05 0.15
CA LEU A 93 -19.02 3.14 0.88
C LEU A 93 -17.59 2.78 1.28
N LEU A 94 -17.37 1.55 1.78
CA LEU A 94 -16.04 1.05 2.13
C LEU A 94 -15.10 1.05 0.92
N VAL A 95 -15.57 0.57 -0.25
CA VAL A 95 -14.78 0.56 -1.48
C VAL A 95 -14.40 2.00 -1.89
N VAL A 96 -15.35 2.93 -1.83
CA VAL A 96 -15.08 4.35 -2.13
C VAL A 96 -14.03 4.92 -1.18
N PHE A 97 -14.14 4.65 0.13
CA PHE A 97 -13.17 5.13 1.12
C PHE A 97 -11.77 4.54 0.91
N VAL A 98 -11.67 3.26 0.54
CA VAL A 98 -10.38 2.63 0.19
C VAL A 98 -9.78 3.29 -1.05
N ILE A 99 -10.57 3.58 -2.09
CA ILE A 99 -10.10 4.28 -3.30
C ILE A 99 -9.58 5.68 -2.93
N VAL A 100 -10.33 6.42 -2.11
CA VAL A 100 -9.91 7.75 -1.64
C VAL A 100 -8.62 7.67 -0.81
N CYS A 101 -8.48 6.67 0.07
CA CYS A 101 -7.24 6.43 0.81
C CYS A 101 -6.06 6.20 -0.13
N MET A 102 -6.23 5.38 -1.17
CA MET A 102 -5.17 5.11 -2.16
C MET A 102 -4.76 6.37 -2.92
N LEU A 103 -5.72 7.22 -3.30
CA LEU A 103 -5.46 8.50 -3.96
C LEU A 103 -4.69 9.47 -3.04
N LEU A 104 -5.12 9.61 -1.79
CA LEU A 104 -4.45 10.45 -0.80
C LEU A 104 -3.04 9.95 -0.49
N LEU A 105 -2.84 8.63 -0.39
CA LEU A 105 -1.53 8.03 -0.22
C LEU A 105 -0.61 8.38 -1.40
N ALA A 106 -1.10 8.26 -2.63
CA ALA A 106 -0.33 8.57 -3.84
C ALA A 106 0.05 10.06 -3.93
N VAL A 107 -0.85 10.97 -3.52
CA VAL A 107 -0.57 12.41 -3.42
C VAL A 107 0.47 12.69 -2.33
N THR A 108 0.35 12.04 -1.18
CA THR A 108 1.30 12.20 -0.06
C THR A 108 2.70 11.72 -0.45
N ILE A 109 2.81 10.56 -1.11
CA ILE A 109 4.05 10.05 -1.69
C ILE A 109 4.60 11.00 -2.76
N GLY A 110 3.74 11.59 -3.60
CA GLY A 110 4.13 12.58 -4.61
C GLY A 110 4.77 13.84 -4.03
N CYS A 111 4.30 14.29 -2.86
CA CYS A 111 4.94 15.42 -2.15
C CYS A 111 6.38 15.09 -1.75
N VAL A 112 6.63 13.87 -1.25
CA VAL A 112 7.97 13.39 -0.88
C VAL A 112 8.86 13.22 -2.12
N LEU A 113 8.32 12.62 -3.19
CA LEU A 113 9.06 12.40 -4.44
C LEU A 113 9.43 13.71 -5.16
N THR A 114 8.63 14.77 -5.00
CA THR A 114 8.99 16.10 -5.51
C THR A 114 10.29 16.58 -4.89
N ARG A 115 10.50 16.34 -3.59
CA ARG A 115 11.75 16.68 -2.90
C ARG A 115 12.91 15.81 -3.32
N LEU A 116 12.66 14.52 -3.56
CA LEU A 116 13.69 13.62 -4.11
C LEU A 116 14.09 13.98 -5.55
N LYS A 117 13.15 14.53 -6.33
CA LYS A 117 13.44 15.07 -7.66
C LYS A 117 14.26 16.35 -7.58
N GLU A 118 13.87 17.30 -6.73
CA GLU A 118 14.66 18.51 -6.46
C GLU A 118 16.07 18.16 -5.96
N HIS A 119 16.23 17.14 -5.12
CA HIS A 119 17.53 16.63 -4.69
C HIS A 119 18.36 16.10 -5.86
N LYS A 120 17.73 15.35 -6.78
CA LYS A 120 18.40 14.84 -7.99
C LYS A 120 18.88 15.97 -8.91
N GLU A 121 18.11 17.05 -9.03
CA GLU A 121 18.37 18.15 -9.97
C GLU A 121 19.29 19.25 -9.37
N ASN A 122 19.06 19.64 -8.12
CA ASN A 122 19.70 20.78 -7.47
C ASN A 122 20.77 20.39 -6.44
N HIS A 123 20.99 19.09 -6.24
CA HIS A 123 22.00 18.52 -5.33
C HIS A 123 21.90 18.97 -3.85
N THR A 124 20.81 19.63 -3.48
CA THR A 124 20.56 20.15 -2.14
C THR A 124 19.10 19.94 -1.76
N LEU A 125 18.85 19.50 -0.52
CA LEU A 125 17.52 19.42 0.06
C LEU A 125 17.24 20.69 0.85
N VAL A 126 16.53 21.64 0.25
CA VAL A 126 16.13 22.86 0.94
C VAL A 126 14.90 22.59 1.80
N LEU A 127 14.90 23.11 3.04
CA LEU A 127 13.71 23.05 3.88
C LEU A 127 12.55 23.80 3.21
N PRO A 128 11.33 23.22 3.15
CA PRO A 128 10.21 23.90 2.53
C PRO A 128 9.87 25.19 3.30
N THR A 129 9.78 26.31 2.56
CA THR A 129 9.43 27.63 3.09
C THR A 129 7.94 27.80 3.36
N SER A 130 7.10 26.96 2.76
CA SER A 130 5.65 26.89 3.00
C SER A 130 5.24 25.45 3.29
N TRP A 131 4.23 25.29 4.14
CA TRP A 131 3.68 23.99 4.53
C TRP A 131 2.82 23.37 3.42
N TRP A 132 2.44 24.15 2.40
CA TRP A 132 1.56 23.69 1.33
C TRP A 132 2.02 24.19 -0.04
N LYS A 133 2.73 23.33 -0.78
CA LYS A 133 3.04 23.46 -2.21
C LYS A 133 3.07 22.08 -2.89
N PRO A 134 1.94 21.37 -2.99
CA PRO A 134 1.91 20.10 -3.68
C PRO A 134 2.19 20.32 -5.18
N ASN A 135 3.15 19.58 -5.75
CA ASN A 135 3.34 19.57 -7.19
C ASN A 135 2.28 18.64 -7.81
N PHE A 136 1.12 19.22 -8.16
CA PHE A 136 -0.03 18.47 -8.66
C PHE A 136 0.30 17.63 -9.89
N LEU A 137 1.21 18.09 -10.76
CA LEU A 137 1.64 17.33 -11.93
C LEU A 137 2.38 16.04 -11.53
N LEU A 138 3.31 16.14 -10.57
CA LEU A 138 4.06 14.98 -10.10
C LEU A 138 3.18 14.04 -9.27
N ALA A 139 2.29 14.59 -8.45
CA ALA A 139 1.28 13.83 -7.71
C ALA A 139 0.30 13.10 -8.67
N TRP A 140 -0.07 13.72 -9.78
CA TRP A 140 -0.90 13.07 -10.79
C TRP A 140 -0.17 11.92 -11.49
N ARG A 141 1.14 12.05 -11.71
CA ARG A 141 1.97 10.95 -12.24
C ARG A 141 2.12 9.83 -11.24
N THR A 142 2.28 10.11 -9.94
CA THR A 142 2.34 9.06 -8.91
C THR A 142 1.00 8.34 -8.79
N VAL A 143 -0.13 9.05 -8.91
CA VAL A 143 -1.45 8.44 -9.01
C VAL A 143 -1.57 7.55 -10.25
N LYS A 144 -1.26 8.06 -11.45
CA LYS A 144 -1.32 7.29 -12.69
C LYS A 144 -0.42 6.06 -12.67
N GLY A 145 0.83 6.23 -12.25
CA GLY A 145 1.79 5.15 -12.09
C GLY A 145 1.31 4.14 -11.05
N GLY A 146 0.90 4.59 -9.88
CA GLY A 146 0.35 3.77 -8.80
C GLY A 146 -0.86 2.93 -9.25
N ILE A 147 -1.83 3.55 -9.92
CA ILE A 147 -2.96 2.85 -10.53
C ILE A 147 -2.45 1.81 -11.51
N PHE A 148 -1.59 2.16 -12.46
CA PHE A 148 -1.09 1.19 -13.46
C PHE A 148 -0.34 0.02 -12.81
N THR A 149 0.49 0.28 -11.80
CA THR A 149 1.18 -0.77 -11.04
C THR A 149 0.22 -1.65 -10.25
N SER A 150 -0.84 -1.07 -9.68
CA SER A 150 -1.89 -1.79 -8.97
C SER A 150 -2.72 -2.64 -9.92
N LEU A 151 -3.06 -2.12 -11.11
CA LEU A 151 -3.76 -2.88 -12.16
C LEU A 151 -2.93 -4.10 -12.61
N LEU A 152 -1.62 -3.95 -12.76
CA LEU A 152 -0.73 -5.05 -13.18
C LEU A 152 -0.55 -6.14 -12.11
N THR A 153 -0.74 -5.84 -10.83
CA THR A 153 -0.44 -6.75 -9.72
C THR A 153 -1.68 -7.23 -8.98
N ILE A 154 -2.59 -6.32 -8.62
CA ILE A 154 -3.80 -6.60 -7.84
C ILE A 154 -4.89 -7.23 -8.70
N ILE A 155 -5.11 -6.80 -9.95
CA ILE A 155 -6.16 -7.39 -10.81
C ILE A 155 -5.93 -8.88 -11.04
N PRO A 156 -4.74 -9.36 -11.44
CA PRO A 156 -4.51 -10.79 -11.61
C PRO A 156 -4.80 -11.59 -10.32
N ILE A 157 -4.40 -11.06 -9.16
CA ILE A 157 -4.69 -11.69 -7.86
C ILE A 157 -6.20 -11.70 -7.58
N ALA A 158 -6.90 -10.60 -7.84
CA ALA A 158 -8.35 -10.50 -7.66
C ALA A 158 -9.11 -11.44 -8.61
N LEU A 159 -8.64 -11.63 -9.84
CA LEU A 159 -9.20 -12.59 -10.80
C LEU A 159 -8.98 -14.03 -10.35
N LEU A 160 -7.80 -14.35 -9.80
CA LEU A 160 -7.56 -15.67 -9.19
C LEU A 160 -8.53 -15.92 -8.03
N ALA A 161 -8.68 -14.95 -7.11
CA ALA A 161 -9.63 -15.06 -6.00
C ALA A 161 -11.08 -15.19 -6.50
N GLY A 162 -11.52 -14.33 -7.43
CA GLY A 162 -12.85 -14.40 -8.02
C GLY A 162 -13.12 -15.72 -8.75
N GLY A 163 -12.13 -16.25 -9.46
CA GLY A 163 -12.20 -17.56 -10.11
C GLY A 163 -12.38 -18.71 -9.11
N THR A 164 -11.71 -18.64 -7.95
CA THR A 164 -11.88 -19.66 -6.90
C THR A 164 -13.28 -19.62 -6.27
N ILE A 165 -13.83 -18.42 -6.07
CA ILE A 165 -15.20 -18.25 -5.58
C ILE A 165 -16.20 -18.77 -6.62
N ALA A 166 -16.05 -18.41 -7.89
CA ALA A 166 -16.91 -18.91 -8.95
C ALA A 166 -16.84 -20.45 -9.08
N TYR A 167 -15.65 -21.04 -8.98
CA TYR A 167 -15.47 -22.49 -8.95
C TYR A 167 -16.14 -23.13 -7.73
N SER A 168 -16.05 -22.52 -6.55
CA SER A 168 -16.71 -23.03 -5.33
C SER A 168 -18.24 -23.06 -5.44
N ILE A 169 -18.83 -22.15 -6.21
CA ILE A 169 -20.28 -22.08 -6.45
C ILE A 169 -20.69 -23.07 -7.55
N ALA A 170 -19.90 -23.16 -8.63
CA ALA A 170 -20.22 -24.00 -9.78
C ALA A 170 -20.09 -25.51 -9.51
N SER A 171 -19.12 -25.92 -8.68
CA SER A 171 -18.90 -27.33 -8.34
C SER A 171 -18.57 -27.53 -6.86
N PRO A 172 -19.56 -27.37 -5.95
CA PRO A 172 -19.33 -27.37 -4.50
C PRO A 172 -18.68 -28.66 -3.98
N GLN A 173 -19.06 -29.83 -4.52
CA GLN A 173 -18.52 -31.12 -4.11
C GLN A 173 -17.05 -31.29 -4.50
N SER A 174 -16.66 -30.89 -5.72
CA SER A 174 -15.27 -30.96 -6.17
C SER A 174 -14.38 -29.96 -5.42
N PHE A 175 -14.89 -28.76 -5.15
CA PHE A 175 -14.19 -27.77 -4.34
C PHE A 175 -13.96 -28.25 -2.91
N ALA A 176 -14.96 -28.90 -2.28
CA ALA A 176 -14.81 -29.45 -0.93
C ALA A 176 -13.66 -30.49 -0.87
N THR A 177 -13.60 -31.40 -1.85
CA THR A 177 -12.58 -32.46 -1.92
C THR A 177 -11.17 -31.94 -2.21
N HIS A 178 -11.04 -30.85 -2.99
CA HIS A 178 -9.74 -30.32 -3.42
C HIS A 178 -9.40 -28.93 -2.86
N SER A 179 -10.11 -28.48 -1.83
CA SER A 179 -10.01 -27.13 -1.27
C SER A 179 -8.58 -26.75 -0.89
N THR A 180 -7.84 -27.66 -0.26
CA THR A 180 -6.44 -27.47 0.14
C THR A 180 -5.52 -27.24 -1.06
N THR A 181 -5.63 -28.07 -2.09
CA THR A 181 -4.84 -27.95 -3.32
C THR A 181 -5.12 -26.63 -4.05
N VAL A 182 -6.40 -26.24 -4.14
CA VAL A 182 -6.80 -24.97 -4.74
C VAL A 182 -6.22 -23.79 -3.97
N CYS A 183 -6.29 -23.81 -2.63
CA CYS A 183 -5.72 -22.75 -1.79
C CYS A 183 -4.21 -22.62 -1.98
N VAL A 184 -3.48 -23.75 -1.94
CA VAL A 184 -2.02 -23.76 -2.13
C VAL A 184 -1.66 -23.23 -3.53
N ALA A 185 -2.35 -23.65 -4.58
CA ALA A 185 -2.11 -23.18 -5.94
C ALA A 185 -2.32 -21.67 -6.07
N VAL A 186 -3.39 -21.12 -5.47
CA VAL A 186 -3.69 -19.68 -5.49
C VAL A 186 -2.60 -18.88 -4.77
N VAL A 187 -2.13 -19.37 -3.62
CA VAL A 187 -1.04 -18.74 -2.88
C VAL A 187 0.24 -18.73 -3.71
N ILE A 188 0.63 -19.87 -4.31
CA ILE A 188 1.83 -19.96 -5.15
C ILE A 188 1.72 -19.01 -6.36
N LEU A 189 0.60 -19.02 -7.07
CA LEU A 189 0.38 -18.13 -8.22
C LEU A 189 0.44 -16.65 -7.83
N SER A 190 -0.14 -16.30 -6.68
CA SER A 190 -0.07 -14.92 -6.15
C SER A 190 1.35 -14.51 -5.83
N LEU A 191 2.14 -15.39 -5.21
CA LEU A 191 3.56 -15.15 -4.93
C LEU A 191 4.37 -14.98 -6.22
N LEU A 192 4.08 -15.78 -7.25
CA LEU A 192 4.72 -15.63 -8.57
C LEU A 192 4.38 -14.28 -9.21
N ILE A 193 3.10 -13.86 -9.19
CA ILE A 193 2.69 -12.54 -9.70
C ILE A 193 3.46 -11.41 -9.00
N ILE A 194 3.58 -11.46 -7.67
CA ILE A 194 4.34 -10.48 -6.89
C ILE A 194 5.83 -10.53 -7.26
N ALA A 195 6.42 -11.73 -7.34
CA ALA A 195 7.82 -11.94 -7.69
C ALA A 195 8.17 -11.38 -9.07
N PHE A 196 7.34 -11.63 -10.09
CA PHE A 196 7.53 -11.06 -11.43
C PHE A 196 7.18 -9.57 -11.48
N GLY A 197 6.36 -9.07 -10.56
CA GLY A 197 6.03 -7.65 -10.43
C GLY A 197 7.15 -6.78 -9.83
N LEU A 198 8.17 -7.35 -9.18
CA LEU A 198 9.25 -6.59 -8.52
C LEU A 198 9.96 -5.55 -9.41
N PRO A 199 10.31 -5.82 -10.69
CA PRO A 199 10.94 -4.85 -11.58
C PRO A 199 10.08 -3.60 -11.89
N ILE A 200 8.78 -3.65 -11.57
CA ILE A 200 7.86 -2.52 -11.77
C ILE A 200 8.18 -1.38 -10.79
N VAL A 201 8.66 -1.67 -9.58
CA VAL A 201 8.97 -0.65 -8.56
C VAL A 201 10.03 0.37 -9.02
N PRO A 202 11.23 -0.02 -9.49
CA PRO A 202 12.20 0.94 -10.02
C PRO A 202 11.74 1.56 -11.35
N THR A 203 10.90 0.86 -12.13
CA THR A 203 10.27 1.41 -13.34
C THR A 203 9.33 2.58 -13.00
N LEU A 204 8.59 2.47 -11.90
CA LEU A 204 7.71 3.53 -11.41
C LEU A 204 8.52 4.80 -11.07
N ILE A 205 9.65 4.64 -10.37
CA ILE A 205 10.55 5.76 -10.06
C ILE A 205 11.10 6.40 -11.35
N HIS A 206 11.51 5.59 -12.33
CA HIS A 206 11.92 6.09 -13.64
C HIS A 206 10.79 6.89 -14.32
N TYR A 207 9.58 6.33 -14.37
CA TYR A 207 8.43 6.98 -14.98
C TYR A 207 8.10 8.31 -14.30
N ILE A 208 8.20 8.40 -12.97
CA ILE A 208 7.89 9.63 -12.24
C ILE A 208 8.90 10.73 -12.56
N PHE A 209 10.19 10.39 -12.67
CA PHE A 209 11.23 11.38 -12.95
C PHE A 209 11.40 11.75 -14.43
N CYS A 210 11.07 10.87 -15.36
CA CYS A 210 11.21 11.13 -16.80
C CYS A 210 9.92 11.75 -17.36
N GLU A 211 9.89 13.09 -17.47
CA GLU A 211 8.65 13.83 -17.74
C GLU A 211 7.93 13.50 -19.06
N ARG A 212 8.62 12.91 -20.04
CA ARG A 212 8.10 12.77 -21.41
C ARG A 212 7.72 11.35 -21.85
N THR A 213 7.77 10.34 -20.98
CA THR A 213 7.49 8.94 -21.38
C THR A 213 6.18 8.41 -20.82
N PRO A 214 5.32 7.75 -21.62
CA PRO A 214 4.18 7.00 -21.12
C PRO A 214 4.66 5.78 -20.31
N PHE A 215 3.86 5.36 -19.33
CA PHE A 215 4.22 4.30 -18.38
C PHE A 215 4.59 2.98 -19.09
N LEU A 216 3.84 2.58 -20.11
CA LEU A 216 4.07 1.33 -20.84
C LEU A 216 5.41 1.31 -21.59
N GLN A 217 5.80 2.46 -22.13
CA GLN A 217 7.10 2.61 -22.79
C GLN A 217 8.23 2.57 -21.75
N ALA A 218 8.05 3.24 -20.60
CA ALA A 218 8.99 3.17 -19.49
C ALA A 218 9.14 1.73 -18.96
N LEU A 219 8.04 0.98 -18.86
CA LEU A 219 8.04 -0.43 -18.50
C LEU A 219 8.81 -1.26 -19.50
N ARG A 220 8.46 -1.21 -20.79
CA ARG A 220 9.13 -2.01 -21.82
C ARG A 220 10.64 -1.74 -21.90
N ALA A 221 11.05 -0.49 -21.72
CA ALA A 221 12.46 -0.10 -21.76
C ALA A 221 13.25 -0.59 -20.53
N ASN A 222 12.69 -0.42 -19.33
CA ASN A 222 13.43 -0.63 -18.08
C ASN A 222 13.19 -1.99 -17.41
N TYR A 223 12.16 -2.74 -17.82
CA TYR A 223 11.81 -4.02 -17.19
C TYR A 223 12.93 -5.05 -17.29
N LYS A 224 13.63 -5.12 -18.44
CA LYS A 224 14.78 -6.01 -18.63
C LYS A 224 15.94 -5.66 -17.68
N GLY A 225 16.15 -4.37 -17.43
CA GLY A 225 17.14 -3.88 -16.47
C GLY A 225 16.81 -4.27 -15.04
N GLY A 226 15.56 -4.05 -14.62
CA GLY A 226 15.07 -4.46 -13.31
C GLY A 226 15.12 -5.98 -13.09
N PHE A 227 14.77 -6.77 -14.10
CA PHE A 227 14.84 -8.23 -14.03
C PHE A 227 16.28 -8.76 -13.90
N ARG A 228 17.27 -8.07 -14.46
CA ARG A 228 18.69 -8.41 -14.24
C ARG A 228 19.15 -8.14 -12.82
N PHE A 229 18.52 -7.20 -12.12
CA PHE A 229 18.76 -6.90 -10.70
C PHE A 229 17.74 -7.58 -9.77
N TRP A 230 17.00 -8.58 -10.25
CA TRP A 230 15.87 -9.19 -9.56
C TRP A 230 16.20 -9.71 -8.15
N GLY A 231 17.32 -10.43 -7.99
CA GLY A 231 17.73 -10.94 -6.68
C GLY A 231 18.02 -9.83 -5.64
N GLY A 232 18.53 -8.69 -6.11
CA GLY A 232 18.74 -7.51 -5.25
C GLY A 232 17.42 -6.84 -4.88
N LEU A 233 16.49 -6.68 -5.84
CA LEU A 233 15.15 -6.15 -5.59
C LEU A 233 14.36 -7.03 -4.63
N PHE A 234 14.42 -8.35 -4.80
CA PHE A 234 13.79 -9.32 -3.91
C PHE A 234 14.29 -9.17 -2.47
N ALA A 235 15.62 -9.08 -2.28
CA ALA A 235 16.19 -8.87 -0.95
C ALA A 235 15.76 -7.54 -0.32
N ILE A 236 15.71 -6.45 -1.09
CA ILE A 236 15.24 -5.14 -0.61
C ILE A 236 13.78 -5.22 -0.16
N VAL A 237 12.91 -5.80 -1.00
CA VAL A 237 11.49 -5.93 -0.68
C VAL A 237 11.24 -6.84 0.53
N ILE A 238 11.98 -7.94 0.70
CA ILE A 238 11.89 -8.75 1.91
C ILE A 238 12.22 -7.92 3.15
N ILE A 239 13.31 -7.15 3.12
CA ILE A 239 13.70 -6.30 4.24
C ILE A 239 12.59 -5.27 4.54
N ASP A 240 12.03 -4.65 3.51
CA ASP A 240 10.93 -3.69 3.64
C ASP A 240 9.66 -4.32 4.19
N VAL A 241 9.31 -5.53 3.76
CA VAL A 241 8.15 -6.28 4.26
C VAL A 241 8.35 -6.68 5.72
N LEU A 242 9.53 -7.20 6.09
CA LEU A 242 9.83 -7.56 7.48
C LEU A 242 9.78 -6.33 8.40
N TRP A 243 10.34 -5.21 7.94
CA TRP A 243 10.24 -3.93 8.64
C TRP A 243 8.78 -3.48 8.79
N ALA A 244 8.01 -3.51 7.71
CA ALA A 244 6.59 -3.13 7.72
C ALA A 244 5.76 -4.01 8.67
N ILE A 245 6.05 -5.33 8.74
CA ILE A 245 5.39 -6.24 9.68
C ILE A 245 5.68 -5.84 11.13
N ILE A 246 6.95 -5.60 11.47
CA ILE A 246 7.35 -5.20 12.84
C ILE A 246 6.67 -3.88 13.21
N VAL A 247 6.73 -2.90 12.31
CA VAL A 247 6.11 -1.59 12.49
C VAL A 247 4.59 -1.71 12.67
N ASP A 248 3.92 -2.48 11.82
CA ASP A 248 2.47 -2.69 11.87
C ASP A 248 2.03 -3.47 13.12
N LEU A 249 2.82 -4.44 13.57
CA LEU A 249 2.55 -5.18 14.81
C LEU A 249 2.62 -4.28 16.05
N ILE A 250 3.49 -3.27 16.06
CA ILE A 250 3.67 -2.38 17.22
C ILE A 250 2.73 -1.17 17.13
N ILE A 251 2.77 -0.44 16.03
CA ILE A 251 2.05 0.84 15.87
C ILE A 251 0.54 0.60 15.72
N CYS A 252 0.13 -0.40 14.94
CA CYS A 252 -1.27 -0.68 14.66
C CYS A 252 -1.89 -1.67 15.65
N LEU A 253 -1.18 -2.12 16.69
CA LEU A 253 -1.71 -3.03 17.71
C LEU A 253 -3.02 -2.51 18.34
N PRO A 254 -3.13 -1.23 18.76
CA PRO A 254 -4.35 -0.74 19.38
C PRO A 254 -5.55 -0.79 18.42
N ALA A 255 -5.34 -0.46 17.14
CA ALA A 255 -6.36 -0.54 16.10
C ALA A 255 -6.83 -1.99 15.87
N LYS A 256 -5.90 -2.95 15.87
CA LYS A 256 -6.23 -4.39 15.75
C LYS A 256 -6.99 -4.92 16.94
N ILE A 257 -6.63 -4.53 18.16
CA ILE A 257 -7.37 -4.89 19.38
C ILE A 257 -8.80 -4.36 19.30
N LEU A 258 -8.99 -3.10 18.92
CA LEU A 258 -10.33 -2.53 18.73
C LEU A 258 -11.11 -3.23 17.62
N PHE A 259 -10.46 -3.56 16.49
CA PHE A 259 -11.10 -4.30 15.41
C PHE A 259 -11.62 -5.67 15.90
N MET A 260 -10.77 -6.43 16.61
CA MET A 260 -11.15 -7.73 17.16
C MET A 260 -12.22 -7.59 18.24
N ALA A 261 -12.13 -6.59 19.12
CA ALA A 261 -13.15 -6.34 20.14
C ALA A 261 -14.53 -6.04 19.55
N ASN A 262 -14.59 -5.22 18.49
CA ASN A 262 -15.84 -4.93 17.79
C ASN A 262 -16.39 -6.18 17.10
N LEU A 263 -15.54 -6.98 16.45
CA LEU A 263 -15.95 -8.26 15.86
C LEU A 263 -16.50 -9.21 16.92
N SER A 264 -15.77 -9.43 18.02
CA SER A 264 -16.20 -10.32 19.10
C SER A 264 -17.51 -9.87 19.73
N ALA A 265 -17.73 -8.57 19.93
CA ALA A 265 -18.99 -8.05 20.46
C ALA A 265 -20.18 -8.32 19.53
N GLN A 266 -19.99 -8.19 18.22
CA GLN A 266 -21.04 -8.51 17.23
C GLN A 266 -21.28 -10.03 17.12
N THR A 267 -20.23 -10.83 17.28
CA THR A 267 -20.34 -12.29 17.34
C THR A 267 -21.04 -12.79 18.59
N GLY A 268 -20.75 -12.24 19.76
CA GLY A 268 -21.50 -12.56 20.98
C GLY A 268 -22.99 -12.25 20.82
N GLN A 269 -23.31 -11.10 20.21
CA GLN A 269 -24.69 -10.74 19.92
C GLN A 269 -25.41 -11.76 19.01
N LEU A 270 -24.72 -12.30 18.01
CA LEU A 270 -25.27 -13.37 17.17
C LEU A 270 -25.61 -14.63 17.97
N TYR A 271 -24.85 -14.93 19.03
CA TYR A 271 -25.09 -16.07 19.91
C TYR A 271 -26.09 -15.79 21.05
N GLY A 272 -26.73 -14.62 21.06
CA GLY A 272 -27.78 -14.27 22.02
C GLY A 272 -27.33 -13.39 23.18
N ASP A 273 -26.05 -13.01 23.24
CA ASP A 273 -25.58 -12.08 24.27
C ASP A 273 -26.08 -10.65 24.01
N PRO A 274 -26.36 -9.86 25.05
CA PRO A 274 -26.63 -8.43 24.88
C PRO A 274 -25.42 -7.73 24.23
N LEU A 275 -25.68 -6.73 23.38
CA LEU A 275 -24.61 -5.89 22.86
C LEU A 275 -24.01 -5.05 24.02
N SER A 276 -22.87 -5.49 24.54
CA SER A 276 -22.17 -4.88 25.67
C SER A 276 -21.22 -3.75 25.25
N MET A 277 -21.27 -3.31 24.00
CA MET A 277 -20.34 -2.34 23.44
C MET A 277 -20.67 -0.90 23.88
N PRO A 278 -19.75 -0.18 24.54
CA PRO A 278 -19.99 1.20 24.96
C PRO A 278 -20.26 2.15 23.78
N ALA A 279 -21.10 3.16 24.01
CA ALA A 279 -21.49 4.13 22.98
C ALA A 279 -20.29 4.94 22.39
N TYR A 280 -19.20 5.10 23.14
CA TYR A 280 -18.00 5.81 22.68
C TYR A 280 -17.08 4.97 21.77
N MET A 281 -17.31 3.65 21.66
CA MET A 281 -16.42 2.74 20.91
C MET A 281 -16.22 3.11 19.42
N PRO A 282 -17.23 3.59 18.67
CA PRO A 282 -17.02 4.03 17.30
C PRO A 282 -16.05 5.22 17.20
N MET A 283 -16.20 6.22 18.09
CA MET A 283 -15.31 7.37 18.12
C MET A 283 -13.89 6.98 18.54
N LEU A 284 -13.76 6.07 19.52
CA LEU A 284 -12.48 5.53 19.93
C LEU A 284 -11.79 4.78 18.78
N THR A 285 -12.54 3.98 18.02
CA THR A 285 -12.07 3.30 16.81
C THR A 285 -11.57 4.31 15.77
N PHE A 286 -12.36 5.34 15.46
CA PHE A 286 -11.97 6.38 14.51
C PHE A 286 -10.64 7.04 14.90
N VAL A 287 -10.54 7.55 16.13
CA VAL A 287 -9.34 8.24 16.63
C VAL A 287 -8.13 7.31 16.62
N THR A 288 -8.29 6.07 17.07
CA THR A 288 -7.18 5.11 17.14
C THR A 288 -6.67 4.76 15.74
N PHE A 289 -7.55 4.48 14.79
CA PHE A 289 -7.15 4.21 13.40
C PHE A 289 -6.49 5.42 12.74
N THR A 290 -6.94 6.64 13.03
CA THR A 290 -6.29 7.86 12.53
C THR A 290 -4.87 7.99 13.09
N ILE A 291 -4.69 7.85 14.40
CA ILE A 291 -3.37 7.96 15.03
C ILE A 291 -2.43 6.87 14.48
N CYS A 292 -2.87 5.61 14.46
CA CYS A 292 -2.09 4.50 13.91
C CYS A 292 -1.73 4.75 12.44
N GLY A 293 -2.70 5.16 11.61
CA GLY A 293 -2.47 5.42 10.19
C GLY A 293 -1.46 6.54 9.93
N PHE A 294 -1.46 7.59 10.75
CA PHE A 294 -0.51 8.69 10.64
C PHE A 294 0.93 8.23 10.92
N PHE A 295 1.15 7.51 12.02
CA PHE A 295 2.48 6.99 12.36
C PHE A 295 2.93 5.89 11.41
N GLN A 296 2.02 5.01 10.99
CA GLN A 296 2.29 3.95 10.03
C GLN A 296 2.82 4.50 8.71
N PHE A 297 2.25 5.60 8.21
CA PHE A 297 2.71 6.24 6.99
C PHE A 297 4.20 6.64 7.07
N PHE A 298 4.60 7.34 8.14
CA PHE A 298 5.99 7.77 8.30
C PHE A 298 6.93 6.62 8.61
N ALA A 299 6.48 5.61 9.36
CA ALA A 299 7.30 4.46 9.68
C ALA A 299 7.55 3.55 8.47
N THR A 300 6.65 3.52 7.49
CA THR A 300 6.79 2.74 6.24
C THR A 300 7.44 3.53 5.10
N LEU A 301 7.59 4.85 5.24
CA LEU A 301 8.22 5.72 4.25
C LEU A 301 9.67 5.34 3.86
N PRO A 302 10.53 4.74 4.72
CA PRO A 302 11.86 4.28 4.31
C PRO A 302 11.86 3.38 3.06
N ALA A 303 10.82 2.57 2.84
CA ALA A 303 10.70 1.71 1.65
C ALA A 303 10.71 2.51 0.33
N LEU A 304 10.16 3.73 0.34
CA LEU A 304 10.22 4.65 -0.80
C LEU A 304 11.66 5.09 -1.10
N PHE A 305 12.46 5.34 -0.06
CA PHE A 305 13.86 5.71 -0.21
C PHE A 305 14.69 4.52 -0.70
N HIS A 306 14.46 3.31 -0.18
CA HIS A 306 15.11 2.12 -0.71
C HIS A 306 14.80 1.93 -2.20
N SER A 307 13.55 2.14 -2.61
CA SER A 307 13.13 2.09 -4.02
C SER A 307 13.83 3.15 -4.89
N TYR A 308 14.00 4.37 -4.37
CA TYR A 308 14.74 5.45 -5.04
C TYR A 308 16.23 5.10 -5.26
N TYR A 309 16.91 4.59 -4.23
CA TYR A 309 18.30 4.16 -4.33
C TYR A 309 18.47 2.90 -5.19
N ALA A 310 17.51 1.97 -5.15
CA ALA A 310 17.50 0.80 -6.02
C ALA A 310 17.43 1.21 -7.50
N TYR A 311 16.58 2.19 -7.82
CA TYR A 311 16.51 2.78 -9.15
C TYR A 311 17.85 3.40 -9.57
N GLY A 312 18.49 4.20 -8.69
CA GLY A 312 19.82 4.78 -8.95
C GLY A 312 20.88 3.72 -9.26
N ALA A 313 20.93 2.66 -8.46
CA ALA A 313 21.88 1.56 -8.62
C ALA A 313 21.69 0.77 -9.93
N ILE A 314 20.44 0.59 -10.36
CA ILE A 314 20.14 -0.07 -11.64
C ILE A 314 20.63 0.81 -12.80
N VAL A 315 20.28 2.10 -12.80
CA VAL A 315 20.69 3.03 -13.86
C VAL A 315 22.22 3.13 -13.93
N SER A 316 22.92 3.24 -12.80
CA SER A 316 24.37 3.32 -12.78
C SER A 316 25.02 2.07 -13.37
N ARG A 317 24.53 0.88 -13.01
CA ARG A 317 25.03 -0.41 -13.52
C ARG A 317 24.78 -0.58 -15.01
N GLU A 318 23.63 -0.13 -15.51
CA GLU A 318 23.35 -0.18 -16.94
C GLU A 318 24.26 0.77 -17.73
N GLN A 319 24.47 1.98 -17.23
CA GLN A 319 25.40 2.94 -17.85
C GLN A 319 26.85 2.41 -17.89
N GLU A 320 27.33 1.80 -16.81
CA GLU A 320 28.67 1.17 -16.79
C GLU A 320 28.81 0.07 -17.84
N ARG A 321 27.77 -0.76 -18.00
CA ARG A 321 27.77 -1.81 -19.02
C ARG A 321 27.77 -1.24 -20.43
N PHE A 322 27.02 -0.17 -20.69
CA PHE A 322 27.07 0.50 -22.00
C PHE A 322 28.44 1.12 -22.28
N ARG A 323 29.14 1.61 -21.25
CA ARG A 323 30.53 2.11 -21.40
C ARG A 323 31.53 0.99 -21.65
N GLN A 324 31.35 -0.19 -21.05
CA GLN A 324 32.22 -1.35 -21.25
C GLN A 324 31.99 -2.08 -22.59
N ALA A 325 30.80 -1.94 -23.18
CA ALA A 325 30.44 -2.53 -24.46
C ALA A 325 30.83 -1.66 -25.68
N LYS A 326 31.37 -0.46 -25.43
CA LYS A 326 31.86 0.49 -26.43
C LYS A 326 33.38 0.49 -26.43
#